data_AF-A0A1I7J6P1-F1
#
_entry.id   AF-A0A1I7J6P1-F1
#
_cell.length_a   1.000
_cell.length_b   1.000
_cell.length_c   1.000
_cell.angle_alpha   90.00
_cell.angle_beta   90.00
_cell.angle_gamma   90.00
#
_symmetry.space_group_name_H-M   'P 1'
#
loop_
_entity.id
_entity.type
_entity.pdbx_description
1 polymer ?
#
loop_
_entity_poly.entity_id
_entity_poly.type
_entity_poly.pdbx_seq_one_letter_code
_entity_poly.pdbx_strand_id
1 'polypeptide(L)'
;MKIASVVLSLLGLISSFAVVGIIPSIAGFVLSLKWFLEKKSINGARALAISVVGVLLPFIMYFNSFGFSLPYEKSAGLSFLPQIIYDNYTNLGLNMEWMVKDKVEELDFDVFEDAEQVESHEDLAESGGKEATSGDIDRKDVIASDDEKQGDSDSKGKLESSKNTKSLDDEYELDIIDVIDDEMHTHKHKPTSTEVGASDDNMSCYGGLPVGTLLIARYFREDDHNCNPVLVLQNKSGKLCRYECKFIARDDDGNELAVSEKTVEVVHNDAKFVFEGRFDKKDLKGKLPSMYEFSVTKRDPYEKDRLDDVAVYSKTEGNSVFLAAENTCDKKVKVDAFVLFFDGNELVDCIWLIPGSNSNVYVEPASVGTVTGDAYYKFDRIETYYTAYEAVDGKE
;
A
#
# COMPACT_ATOMS: atom_id res chain seq x y z
N MET A 1 -27.20 -23.67 6.71
CA MET A 1 -27.22 -22.30 7.28
C MET A 1 -26.10 -21.44 6.71
N LYS A 2 -24.81 -21.65 7.05
CA LYS A 2 -23.62 -20.91 6.53
C LYS A 2 -23.75 -20.44 5.07
N ILE A 3 -23.89 -21.37 4.11
CA ILE A 3 -23.96 -21.05 2.67
C ILE A 3 -25.13 -20.11 2.36
N ALA A 4 -26.31 -20.35 2.93
CA ALA A 4 -27.50 -19.54 2.68
C ALA A 4 -27.38 -18.11 3.25
N SER A 5 -26.73 -17.91 4.40
CA SER A 5 -26.51 -16.55 4.92
C SER A 5 -25.54 -15.78 4.04
N VAL A 6 -24.39 -16.38 3.68
CA VAL A 6 -23.40 -15.75 2.77
C VAL A 6 -24.01 -15.41 1.40
N VAL A 7 -24.76 -16.34 0.79
CA VAL A 7 -25.43 -16.11 -0.51
C VAL A 7 -26.48 -15.01 -0.42
N LEU A 8 -27.30 -14.97 0.65
CA LEU A 8 -28.29 -13.89 0.84
C LEU A 8 -27.65 -12.54 1.13
N SER A 9 -26.55 -12.49 1.89
CA SER A 9 -25.78 -11.26 2.11
C SER A 9 -25.16 -10.72 0.81
N LEU A 10 -24.59 -11.59 -0.03
CA LEU A 10 -24.01 -11.20 -1.32
C LEU A 10 -25.09 -10.76 -2.33
N LEU A 11 -26.17 -11.55 -2.49
CA LEU A 11 -27.29 -11.16 -3.35
C LEU A 11 -27.96 -9.86 -2.87
N GLY A 12 -28.05 -9.68 -1.55
CA GLY A 12 -28.50 -8.45 -0.91
C GLY A 12 -27.65 -7.25 -1.30
N LEU A 13 -26.33 -7.31 -1.06
CA LEU A 13 -25.41 -6.24 -1.43
C LEU A 13 -25.46 -5.91 -2.93
N ILE A 14 -25.44 -6.93 -3.81
CA ILE A 14 -25.48 -6.75 -5.27
C ILE A 14 -26.79 -6.08 -5.71
N SER A 15 -27.94 -6.47 -5.16
CA SER A 15 -29.23 -5.87 -5.52
C SER A 15 -29.51 -4.54 -4.81
N SER A 16 -28.77 -4.18 -3.76
CA SER A 16 -28.90 -2.89 -3.08
C SER A 16 -28.31 -1.73 -3.89
N PHE A 17 -27.38 -1.99 -4.80
CA PHE A 17 -26.95 -1.05 -5.85
C PHE A 17 -28.10 -0.62 -6.79
N ALA A 18 -29.20 -1.39 -6.84
CA ALA A 18 -30.43 -1.06 -7.54
C ALA A 18 -31.61 -0.79 -6.58
N VAL A 19 -31.34 -0.47 -5.30
CA VAL A 19 -32.30 -0.22 -4.20
C VAL A 19 -33.16 -1.43 -3.77
N VAL A 20 -33.40 -2.41 -4.66
CA VAL A 20 -34.22 -3.61 -4.41
C VAL A 20 -33.64 -4.52 -3.30
N GLY A 21 -32.32 -4.47 -3.07
CA GLY A 21 -31.61 -5.41 -2.19
C GLY A 21 -31.82 -5.28 -0.69
N ILE A 22 -32.60 -4.31 -0.21
CA ILE A 22 -32.89 -4.14 1.23
C ILE A 22 -33.46 -5.44 1.83
N ILE A 23 -34.45 -6.05 1.18
CA ILE A 23 -35.15 -7.25 1.69
C ILE A 23 -34.20 -8.46 1.82
N PRO A 24 -33.47 -8.89 0.76
CA PRO A 24 -32.48 -9.96 0.89
C PRO A 24 -31.33 -9.60 1.85
N SER A 25 -30.92 -8.33 1.93
CA SER A 25 -29.89 -7.89 2.90
C SER A 25 -30.34 -8.06 4.35
N ILE A 26 -31.60 -7.71 4.68
CA ILE A 26 -32.21 -7.94 6.01
C ILE A 26 -32.34 -9.44 6.30
N ALA A 27 -32.77 -10.25 5.33
CA ALA A 27 -32.86 -11.71 5.50
C ALA A 27 -31.47 -12.34 5.78
N GLY A 28 -30.45 -11.92 5.02
CA GLY A 28 -29.05 -12.27 5.26
C GLY A 28 -28.54 -11.78 6.63
N PHE A 29 -28.95 -10.58 7.07
CA PHE A 29 -28.57 -10.01 8.37
C PHE A 29 -29.11 -10.86 9.52
N VAL A 30 -30.40 -11.16 9.53
CA VAL A 30 -31.04 -11.95 10.60
C VAL A 30 -30.45 -13.37 10.68
N LEU A 31 -30.20 -14.01 9.54
CA LEU A 31 -29.56 -15.33 9.50
C LEU A 31 -28.10 -15.31 9.95
N SER A 32 -27.34 -14.29 9.55
CA SER A 32 -25.93 -14.13 9.93
C SER A 32 -25.77 -13.73 11.40
N LEU A 33 -26.65 -12.87 11.93
CA LEU A 33 -26.71 -12.51 13.35
C LEU A 33 -27.05 -13.72 14.22
N LYS A 34 -28.06 -14.53 13.84
CA LYS A 34 -28.38 -15.77 14.56
C LYS A 34 -27.19 -16.73 14.57
N TRP A 35 -26.56 -16.98 13.41
CA TRP A 35 -25.41 -17.87 13.31
C TRP A 35 -24.18 -17.33 14.07
N PHE A 36 -23.95 -16.02 14.07
CA PHE A 36 -22.88 -15.38 14.85
C PHE A 36 -23.12 -15.52 16.37
N LEU A 37 -24.35 -15.37 16.85
CA LEU A 37 -24.70 -15.61 18.25
C LEU A 37 -24.55 -17.09 18.65
N GLU A 38 -24.86 -18.03 17.75
CA GLU A 38 -24.73 -19.48 18.00
C GLU A 38 -23.29 -20.01 17.93
N LYS A 39 -22.42 -19.41 17.09
CA LYS A 39 -21.08 -19.98 16.80
C LYS A 39 -19.90 -19.01 16.82
N LYS A 40 -20.09 -17.69 16.92
CA LYS A 40 -19.05 -16.62 16.96
C LYS A 40 -18.03 -16.55 15.80
N SER A 41 -17.93 -17.55 14.94
CA SER A 41 -16.92 -17.64 13.86
C SER A 41 -16.83 -16.40 12.96
N ILE A 42 -15.62 -16.09 12.50
CA ILE A 42 -15.33 -14.94 11.60
C ILE A 42 -16.18 -14.95 10.32
N ASN A 43 -16.58 -16.12 9.81
CA ASN A 43 -17.43 -16.22 8.63
C ASN A 43 -18.85 -15.65 8.88
N GLY A 44 -19.37 -15.78 10.11
CA GLY A 44 -20.61 -15.15 10.53
C GLY A 44 -20.48 -13.63 10.62
N ALA A 45 -19.36 -13.14 11.17
CA ALA A 45 -19.06 -11.70 11.23
C ALA A 45 -18.90 -11.06 9.84
N ARG A 46 -18.18 -11.72 8.91
CA ARG A 46 -18.04 -11.29 7.50
C ARG A 46 -19.41 -11.20 6.80
N ALA A 47 -20.26 -12.22 6.93
CA ALA A 47 -21.61 -12.21 6.34
C ALA A 47 -22.51 -11.12 6.96
N LEU A 48 -22.43 -10.93 8.28
CA LEU A 48 -23.15 -9.87 9.01
C LEU A 48 -22.72 -8.48 8.51
N ALA A 49 -21.42 -8.22 8.36
CA ALA A 49 -20.89 -6.95 7.85
C ALA A 49 -21.35 -6.67 6.41
N ILE A 50 -21.26 -7.67 5.50
CA ILE A 50 -21.76 -7.56 4.12
C ILE A 50 -23.26 -7.22 4.11
N SER A 51 -24.05 -7.89 4.95
CA SER A 51 -25.47 -7.59 5.11
C SER A 51 -25.76 -6.20 5.69
N VAL A 52 -24.96 -5.70 6.63
CA VAL A 52 -25.09 -4.33 7.15
C VAL A 52 -24.85 -3.30 6.05
N VAL A 53 -23.79 -3.46 5.25
CA VAL A 53 -23.54 -2.59 4.08
C VAL A 53 -24.70 -2.69 3.08
N GLY A 54 -25.19 -3.90 2.79
CA GLY A 54 -26.36 -4.11 1.93
C GLY A 54 -27.65 -3.45 2.44
N VAL A 55 -27.85 -3.34 3.76
CA VAL A 55 -28.98 -2.59 4.34
C VAL A 55 -28.75 -1.08 4.30
N LEU A 56 -27.54 -0.60 4.60
CA LEU A 56 -27.24 0.84 4.70
C LEU A 56 -27.12 1.54 3.35
N LEU A 57 -26.55 0.88 2.34
CA LEU A 57 -26.22 1.48 1.04
C LEU A 57 -27.45 2.12 0.33
N PRO A 58 -28.64 1.50 0.32
CA PRO A 58 -29.85 2.14 -0.23
C PRO A 58 -30.30 3.41 0.51
N PHE A 59 -30.09 3.50 1.83
CA PHE A 59 -30.35 4.74 2.58
C PHE A 59 -29.32 5.82 2.25
N ILE A 60 -28.03 5.46 2.12
CA ILE A 60 -26.98 6.39 1.71
C ILE A 60 -27.28 6.93 0.30
N MET A 61 -27.67 6.06 -0.64
CA MET A 61 -28.07 6.48 -1.98
C MET A 61 -29.30 7.41 -1.97
N TYR A 62 -30.30 7.14 -1.12
CA TYR A 62 -31.43 8.05 -0.90
C TYR A 62 -30.98 9.42 -0.39
N PHE A 63 -30.14 9.46 0.65
CA PHE A 63 -29.66 10.71 1.26
C PHE A 63 -28.81 11.54 0.28
N ASN A 64 -28.01 10.89 -0.56
CA ASN A 64 -27.25 11.55 -1.63
C ASN A 64 -28.16 12.20 -2.70
N SER A 65 -29.34 11.62 -2.95
CA SER A 65 -30.30 12.13 -3.96
C SER A 65 -31.27 13.18 -3.43
N PHE A 66 -31.82 12.97 -2.23
CA PHE A 66 -32.94 13.76 -1.69
C PHE A 66 -32.66 14.37 -0.32
N GLY A 67 -31.53 14.04 0.33
CA GLY A 67 -31.24 14.47 1.69
C GLY A 67 -32.37 14.07 2.65
N PHE A 68 -32.82 15.03 3.46
CA PHE A 68 -33.97 14.85 4.36
C PHE A 68 -35.33 15.22 3.73
N SER A 69 -35.39 15.55 2.43
CA SER A 69 -36.66 15.80 1.75
C SER A 69 -37.40 14.50 1.44
N LEU A 70 -38.72 14.61 1.21
CA LEU A 70 -39.49 13.55 0.56
C LEU A 70 -39.13 13.49 -0.93
N PRO A 71 -39.37 12.35 -1.62
CA PRO A 71 -39.13 12.24 -3.05
C PRO A 71 -39.93 13.28 -3.85
N TYR A 72 -39.25 13.95 -4.78
CA TYR A 72 -39.84 14.84 -5.76
C TYR A 72 -39.22 14.56 -7.14
N GLU A 73 -39.95 14.87 -8.22
CA GLU A 73 -39.40 14.75 -9.57
C GLU A 73 -38.44 15.92 -9.83
N LYS A 74 -37.19 15.61 -10.18
CA LYS A 74 -36.19 16.61 -10.58
C LYS A 74 -36.35 16.94 -12.08
N SER A 75 -35.68 18.00 -12.53
CA SER A 75 -35.66 18.46 -13.93
C SER A 75 -35.30 17.38 -14.97
N ALA A 76 -34.61 16.31 -14.58
CA ALA A 76 -34.29 15.16 -15.44
C ALA A 76 -35.51 14.28 -15.83
N GLY A 77 -36.71 14.55 -15.29
CA GLY A 77 -37.94 13.80 -15.63
C GLY A 77 -37.91 12.32 -15.25
N LEU A 78 -37.01 11.93 -14.35
CA LEU A 78 -36.88 10.57 -13.84
C LEU A 78 -37.81 10.34 -12.65
N SER A 79 -38.43 9.16 -12.62
CA SER A 79 -39.14 8.72 -11.42
C SER A 79 -38.17 8.33 -10.30
N PHE A 80 -38.68 8.28 -9.06
CA PHE A 80 -37.92 8.12 -7.82
C PHE A 80 -36.72 7.15 -7.86
N LEU A 81 -36.93 5.89 -8.27
CA LEU A 81 -35.87 4.88 -8.27
C LEU A 81 -34.81 5.10 -9.36
N PRO A 82 -35.18 5.35 -10.64
CA PRO A 82 -34.24 5.84 -11.65
C PRO A 82 -33.45 7.08 -11.23
N GLN A 83 -34.06 8.05 -10.55
CA GLN A 83 -33.36 9.26 -10.08
C GLN A 83 -32.27 8.92 -9.05
N ILE A 84 -32.53 8.01 -8.10
CA ILE A 84 -31.53 7.56 -7.12
C ILE A 84 -30.32 6.93 -7.81
N ILE A 85 -30.57 6.08 -8.81
CA ILE A 85 -29.53 5.43 -9.61
C ILE A 85 -28.74 6.49 -10.39
N TYR A 86 -29.42 7.35 -11.14
CA TYR A 86 -28.81 8.40 -11.96
C TYR A 86 -27.90 9.32 -11.13
N ASP A 87 -28.40 9.90 -10.04
CA ASP A 87 -27.63 10.83 -9.20
C ASP A 87 -26.35 10.17 -8.66
N ASN A 88 -26.48 8.97 -8.06
CA ASN A 88 -25.37 8.33 -7.37
C ASN A 88 -24.28 7.83 -8.35
N TYR A 89 -24.66 7.31 -9.52
CA TYR A 89 -23.66 6.85 -10.49
C TYR A 89 -23.05 8.00 -11.30
N THR A 90 -23.79 9.08 -11.57
CA THR A 90 -23.21 10.30 -12.18
C THR A 90 -22.23 10.98 -11.24
N ASN A 91 -22.53 11.04 -9.94
CA ASN A 91 -21.60 11.53 -8.90
C ASN A 91 -20.36 10.63 -8.70
N LEU A 92 -20.38 9.39 -9.21
CA LEU A 92 -19.22 8.49 -9.28
C LEU A 92 -18.48 8.56 -10.63
N GLY A 93 -18.84 9.51 -11.50
CA GLY A 93 -18.19 9.74 -12.80
C GLY A 93 -18.61 8.78 -13.91
N LEU A 94 -19.69 8.01 -13.74
CA LEU A 94 -20.25 7.20 -14.83
C LEU A 94 -21.19 8.05 -15.69
N ASN A 95 -21.12 7.91 -17.01
CA ASN A 95 -22.12 8.50 -17.89
C ASN A 95 -23.46 7.74 -17.75
N MET A 96 -24.47 8.45 -17.27
CA MET A 96 -25.84 7.96 -17.08
C MET A 96 -26.86 8.70 -17.96
N GLU A 97 -26.42 9.49 -18.93
CA GLU A 97 -27.26 10.33 -19.80
C GLU A 97 -28.35 9.50 -20.50
N TRP A 98 -28.03 8.26 -20.88
CA TRP A 98 -28.94 7.27 -21.47
C TRP A 98 -30.19 6.93 -20.63
N MET A 99 -30.21 7.26 -19.33
CA MET A 99 -31.40 7.11 -18.48
C MET A 99 -32.38 8.28 -18.64
N VAL A 100 -31.87 9.48 -18.93
CA VAL A 100 -32.69 10.68 -19.15
C VAL A 100 -33.42 10.50 -20.47
N LYS A 101 -34.73 10.73 -20.47
CA LYS A 101 -35.49 10.73 -21.73
C LYS A 101 -35.34 12.10 -22.37
N ASP A 102 -34.91 12.12 -23.64
CA ASP A 102 -34.94 13.32 -24.47
C ASP A 102 -36.35 13.90 -24.53
N LYS A 103 -36.55 14.94 -23.72
CA LYS A 103 -37.66 15.88 -23.82
C LYS A 103 -37.07 17.28 -23.90
N VAL A 104 -36.36 17.52 -25.00
CA VAL A 104 -36.06 18.87 -25.48
C VAL A 104 -37.39 19.47 -25.97
N GLU A 105 -38.20 19.93 -25.03
CA GLU A 105 -39.14 21.02 -25.26
C GLU A 105 -38.41 22.28 -24.83
N GLU A 106 -37.96 23.07 -25.82
CA GLU A 106 -37.38 24.38 -25.62
C GLU A 106 -38.44 25.29 -24.97
N LEU A 107 -38.34 25.47 -23.65
CA LEU A 107 -39.03 26.55 -22.96
C LEU A 107 -38.16 27.79 -23.02
N ASP A 108 -38.28 28.49 -24.16
CA ASP A 108 -38.05 29.94 -24.19
C ASP A 108 -38.81 30.57 -23.02
N PHE A 109 -38.11 31.42 -22.27
CA PHE A 109 -38.76 32.36 -21.37
C PHE A 109 -38.13 33.73 -21.58
N ASP A 110 -38.85 34.58 -22.30
CA ASP A 110 -38.41 35.93 -22.67
C ASP A 110 -37.98 36.74 -21.45
N VAL A 111 -36.88 37.47 -21.62
CA VAL A 111 -36.53 38.59 -20.74
C VAL A 111 -37.31 39.81 -21.22
N PHE A 112 -38.27 40.28 -20.40
CA PHE A 112 -38.78 41.64 -20.48
C PHE A 112 -39.01 42.24 -19.09
N GLU A 113 -38.75 43.54 -18.98
CA GLU A 113 -38.70 44.30 -17.72
C GLU A 113 -40.04 45.00 -17.39
N ASP A 114 -39.99 45.88 -16.38
CA ASP A 114 -41.04 46.78 -15.84
C ASP A 114 -42.18 46.15 -15.00
N ALA A 115 -42.67 46.78 -13.92
CA ALA A 115 -42.14 47.86 -13.05
C ALA A 115 -43.04 48.00 -11.78
N GLU A 116 -42.59 48.82 -10.82
CA GLU A 116 -43.36 49.40 -9.69
C GLU A 116 -43.76 48.43 -8.52
N GLN A 117 -43.74 48.83 -7.23
CA GLN A 117 -43.32 50.09 -6.57
C GLN A 117 -43.08 49.86 -5.04
N VAL A 118 -42.27 50.72 -4.40
CA VAL A 118 -42.34 51.13 -2.95
C VAL A 118 -42.06 50.02 -1.91
N GLU A 119 -41.14 50.13 -0.92
CA GLU A 119 -40.25 51.19 -0.36
C GLU A 119 -39.13 50.48 0.49
N SER A 120 -38.11 51.07 1.13
CA SER A 120 -37.57 52.45 1.31
C SER A 120 -36.09 52.39 1.82
N HIS A 121 -35.42 53.55 1.95
CA HIS A 121 -34.16 53.84 2.68
C HIS A 121 -32.89 53.00 2.36
N GLU A 122 -31.88 53.58 1.68
CA GLU A 122 -30.74 54.36 2.25
C GLU A 122 -29.76 53.48 3.08
N ASP A 123 -28.45 53.40 2.80
CA ASP A 123 -27.55 54.09 1.84
C ASP A 123 -26.47 53.06 1.35
N LEU A 124 -25.35 53.29 0.64
CA LEU A 124 -24.50 54.46 0.31
C LEU A 124 -23.70 54.17 -1.01
N ALA A 125 -22.99 55.17 -1.53
CA ALA A 125 -22.04 55.11 -2.66
C ALA A 125 -20.67 54.46 -2.28
N GLU A 126 -19.64 54.29 -3.12
CA GLU A 126 -19.22 54.98 -4.38
C GLU A 126 -18.22 54.06 -5.14
N SER A 127 -18.47 53.57 -6.36
CA SER A 127 -18.27 54.17 -7.71
C SER A 127 -16.83 54.21 -8.27
N GLY A 128 -16.61 53.53 -9.42
CA GLY A 128 -15.54 53.79 -10.40
C GLY A 128 -14.29 52.89 -10.38
N GLY A 129 -13.73 52.43 -11.51
CA GLY A 129 -14.23 52.45 -12.91
C GLY A 129 -13.14 52.25 -14.00
N LYS A 130 -13.59 51.94 -15.23
CA LYS A 130 -12.88 51.96 -16.54
C LYS A 130 -11.93 50.81 -16.97
N GLU A 131 -12.43 50.06 -17.95
CA GLU A 131 -11.83 49.75 -19.28
C GLU A 131 -10.31 49.68 -19.49
N ALA A 132 -9.86 48.56 -20.09
CA ALA A 132 -8.79 48.48 -21.09
C ALA A 132 -9.06 47.31 -22.07
N THR A 133 -8.41 47.26 -23.23
CA THR A 133 -8.89 46.51 -24.42
C THR A 133 -7.83 45.62 -25.12
N SER A 134 -8.30 44.73 -26.01
CA SER A 134 -7.58 43.90 -27.00
C SER A 134 -6.70 42.73 -26.47
N GLY A 135 -6.61 41.56 -27.15
CA GLY A 135 -7.40 41.08 -28.31
C GLY A 135 -6.89 39.73 -28.88
N ASP A 136 -7.75 39.01 -29.61
CA ASP A 136 -7.60 38.62 -31.05
C ASP A 136 -6.20 38.18 -31.57
N ILE A 137 -5.97 37.07 -32.31
CA ILE A 137 -6.82 36.19 -33.17
C ILE A 137 -6.26 34.72 -33.24
N ASP A 138 -7.15 33.71 -33.29
CA ASP A 138 -7.26 32.57 -34.25
C ASP A 138 -6.13 32.33 -35.33
N ARG A 139 -5.88 31.18 -36.00
CA ARG A 139 -6.34 29.75 -35.96
C ARG A 139 -5.60 28.90 -37.05
N LYS A 140 -5.75 27.55 -37.01
CA LYS A 140 -5.73 26.56 -38.15
C LYS A 140 -4.39 26.28 -38.91
N ASP A 141 -4.15 25.17 -39.62
CA ASP A 141 -4.74 23.79 -39.71
C ASP A 141 -3.80 22.87 -40.56
N VAL A 142 -4.13 21.56 -40.71
CA VAL A 142 -3.65 20.58 -41.74
C VAL A 142 -2.20 20.06 -41.54
N ILE A 143 -1.89 18.79 -41.19
CA ILE A 143 -2.27 17.43 -41.64
C ILE A 143 -1.58 16.95 -42.95
N ALA A 144 -0.66 15.98 -42.82
CA ALA A 144 -0.28 14.99 -43.85
C ALA A 144 0.39 13.77 -43.18
N SER A 145 0.48 12.62 -43.86
CA SER A 145 0.86 11.32 -43.27
C SER A 145 1.79 10.48 -44.17
N ASP A 146 2.06 9.24 -43.75
CA ASP A 146 2.62 8.09 -44.51
C ASP A 146 4.15 8.10 -44.79
N ASP A 147 4.87 6.98 -44.97
CA ASP A 147 4.87 5.64 -44.32
C ASP A 147 6.19 4.88 -44.73
N GLU A 148 6.39 3.65 -44.23
CA GLU A 148 7.25 2.54 -44.72
C GLU A 148 8.80 2.61 -44.67
N LYS A 149 9.35 1.85 -43.70
CA LYS A 149 10.38 0.78 -43.78
C LYS A 149 11.23 0.61 -45.07
N GLN A 150 12.52 0.25 -44.92
CA GLN A 150 13.03 -1.16 -45.00
C GLN A 150 14.55 -1.30 -45.33
N GLY A 151 15.31 -2.00 -44.46
CA GLY A 151 16.60 -2.68 -44.79
C GLY A 151 17.86 -1.81 -45.00
N ASP A 152 19.09 -2.35 -45.07
CA ASP A 152 19.65 -3.66 -44.65
C ASP A 152 21.22 -3.61 -44.67
N SER A 153 21.89 -4.66 -44.14
CA SER A 153 23.30 -5.09 -44.36
C SER A 153 24.46 -4.48 -43.53
N ASP A 154 25.45 -5.35 -43.24
CA ASP A 154 26.66 -5.14 -42.43
C ASP A 154 27.76 -4.27 -43.06
N SER A 155 28.63 -3.67 -42.23
CA SER A 155 30.09 -3.84 -42.42
C SER A 155 30.91 -3.62 -41.15
N LYS A 156 32.00 -4.39 -40.98
CA LYS A 156 32.96 -4.25 -39.86
C LYS A 156 34.11 -3.31 -40.23
N GLY A 157 34.52 -2.45 -39.29
CA GLY A 157 35.73 -1.63 -39.43
C GLY A 157 36.35 -1.28 -38.08
N LYS A 158 37.42 -1.99 -37.68
CA LYS A 158 38.23 -1.68 -36.48
C LYS A 158 39.58 -1.12 -36.91
N LEU A 159 39.93 0.09 -36.45
CA LEU A 159 41.33 0.55 -36.40
C LEU A 159 41.53 1.53 -35.23
N GLU A 160 42.75 1.56 -34.69
CA GLU A 160 43.13 2.31 -33.48
C GLU A 160 44.07 3.48 -33.83
N SER A 161 44.19 4.45 -32.91
CA SER A 161 45.48 4.97 -32.38
C SER A 161 45.76 6.49 -32.49
N SER A 162 45.90 7.10 -31.30
CA SER A 162 46.67 8.33 -30.99
C SER A 162 46.09 9.69 -31.47
N LYS A 163 46.37 10.84 -30.82
CA LYS A 163 47.39 11.17 -29.80
C LYS A 163 46.87 12.00 -28.62
N ASN A 164 47.63 11.91 -27.52
CA ASN A 164 47.58 12.72 -26.29
C ASN A 164 47.39 14.24 -26.50
N THR A 165 46.64 14.83 -25.58
CA THR A 165 47.12 15.97 -24.78
C THR A 165 46.88 15.66 -23.30
N LYS A 166 47.91 15.82 -22.45
CA LYS A 166 47.76 15.71 -20.99
C LYS A 166 47.44 17.08 -20.39
N SER A 167 46.46 17.12 -19.50
CA SER A 167 46.45 17.99 -18.32
C SER A 167 46.28 17.07 -17.12
N LEU A 168 47.23 17.12 -16.19
CA LEU A 168 47.14 16.39 -14.92
C LEU A 168 46.41 17.28 -13.92
N ASP A 169 45.34 16.76 -13.34
CA ASP A 169 44.91 17.00 -11.96
C ASP A 169 44.04 15.78 -11.60
N ASP A 170 44.71 14.70 -11.20
CA ASP A 170 44.07 13.45 -10.79
C ASP A 170 43.63 13.55 -9.31
N GLU A 171 42.34 13.41 -9.00
CA GLU A 171 41.85 12.56 -7.88
C GLU A 171 40.30 12.48 -7.85
N TYR A 172 39.79 11.25 -7.67
CA TYR A 172 38.39 10.84 -7.51
C TYR A 172 37.41 11.08 -8.69
N GLU A 173 37.30 10.03 -9.52
CA GLU A 173 36.16 9.78 -10.40
C GLU A 173 34.85 9.66 -9.59
N LEU A 174 33.78 10.31 -10.04
CA LEU A 174 32.42 10.19 -9.48
C LEU A 174 31.53 9.24 -10.30
N ASP A 175 32.14 8.21 -10.90
CA ASP A 175 31.47 7.21 -11.73
C ASP A 175 31.04 5.98 -10.91
N ILE A 176 30.07 6.17 -10.00
CA ILE A 176 29.29 5.08 -9.38
C ILE A 176 27.79 5.41 -9.40
N ILE A 177 27.28 5.78 -10.58
CA ILE A 177 25.84 5.69 -10.91
C ILE A 177 25.70 5.02 -12.29
N ASP A 178 26.28 3.84 -12.43
CA ASP A 178 25.95 2.96 -13.56
C ASP A 178 24.63 2.23 -13.26
N VAL A 179 23.72 2.33 -14.24
CA VAL A 179 22.35 1.83 -14.18
C VAL A 179 22.34 0.30 -14.10
N ILE A 180 21.66 -0.26 -13.10
CA ILE A 180 21.35 -1.69 -13.05
C ILE A 180 19.96 -1.92 -13.65
N ASP A 181 19.90 -1.93 -14.98
CA ASP A 181 18.84 -2.55 -15.77
C ASP A 181 19.51 -3.51 -16.77
N ASP A 182 19.01 -4.75 -16.84
CA ASP A 182 19.30 -5.82 -17.81
C ASP A 182 20.74 -5.95 -18.38
N GLU A 183 21.58 -6.74 -17.71
CA GLU A 183 22.09 -8.00 -18.31
C GLU A 183 22.73 -8.95 -17.28
N MET A 184 22.32 -10.23 -17.26
CA MET A 184 23.22 -11.40 -17.29
C MET A 184 22.44 -12.72 -17.17
N HIS A 185 22.39 -13.47 -18.28
CA HIS A 185 22.02 -14.88 -18.23
C HIS A 185 23.06 -15.72 -17.45
N THR A 186 22.60 -16.79 -16.79
CA THR A 186 23.40 -17.94 -16.33
C THR A 186 24.47 -17.72 -15.24
N HIS A 187 24.08 -17.23 -14.07
CA HIS A 187 24.87 -17.48 -12.86
C HIS A 187 24.64 -18.91 -12.33
N LYS A 188 25.61 -19.80 -12.55
CA LYS A 188 25.59 -21.21 -12.08
C LYS A 188 26.00 -21.38 -10.62
N HIS A 189 25.57 -20.48 -9.73
CA HIS A 189 25.58 -20.80 -8.30
C HIS A 189 24.39 -21.70 -8.01
N LYS A 190 24.65 -22.99 -7.81
CA LYS A 190 23.63 -23.90 -7.30
C LYS A 190 23.36 -23.54 -5.83
N PRO A 191 22.10 -23.31 -5.43
CA PRO A 191 21.74 -23.23 -4.02
C PRO A 191 22.12 -24.55 -3.33
N THR A 192 22.60 -24.46 -2.09
CA THR A 192 23.06 -25.63 -1.33
C THR A 192 21.86 -26.45 -0.83
N SER A 193 20.75 -25.76 -0.53
CA SER A 193 19.46 -26.39 -0.26
C SER A 193 18.79 -26.80 -1.57
N THR A 194 18.30 -28.04 -1.63
CA THR A 194 17.42 -28.53 -2.72
C THR A 194 15.94 -28.38 -2.37
N GLU A 195 15.62 -27.79 -1.21
CA GLU A 195 14.27 -27.67 -0.68
C GLU A 195 13.69 -26.29 -0.98
N VAL A 196 12.38 -26.28 -1.29
CA VAL A 196 11.58 -25.07 -1.50
C VAL A 196 10.77 -24.85 -0.21
N GLY A 197 10.79 -23.62 0.30
CA GLY A 197 10.10 -23.27 1.54
C GLY A 197 8.58 -23.32 1.43
N ALA A 198 7.90 -23.54 2.55
CA ALA A 198 6.44 -23.47 2.61
C ALA A 198 5.98 -22.01 2.77
N SER A 199 5.68 -21.35 1.65
CA SER A 199 4.87 -20.12 1.65
C SER A 199 3.38 -20.45 1.58
N ASP A 200 2.56 -19.74 2.36
CA ASP A 200 1.14 -19.55 2.06
C ASP A 200 0.80 -18.05 2.11
N ASP A 201 1.32 -17.31 1.13
CA ASP A 201 1.02 -15.88 0.92
C ASP A 201 -0.48 -15.59 0.66
N ASN A 202 -1.34 -16.62 0.57
CA ASN A 202 -2.80 -16.48 0.51
C ASN A 202 -3.47 -16.48 1.91
N MET A 203 -2.71 -16.70 2.98
CA MET A 203 -3.18 -16.74 4.36
C MET A 203 -3.99 -15.48 4.73
N SER A 204 -5.13 -15.68 5.41
CA SER A 204 -6.00 -14.57 5.83
C SER A 204 -5.32 -13.67 6.87
N CYS A 205 -4.72 -12.58 6.42
CA CYS A 205 -4.08 -11.57 7.24
C CYS A 205 -4.87 -10.24 7.19
N TYR A 206 -5.18 -9.64 8.33
CA TYR A 206 -5.89 -8.35 8.43
C TYR A 206 -5.39 -7.50 9.60
N GLY A 207 -5.52 -6.17 9.52
CA GLY A 207 -5.01 -5.32 10.58
C GLY A 207 -5.15 -3.82 10.37
N GLY A 208 -4.88 -3.08 11.44
CA GLY A 208 -4.90 -1.60 11.45
C GLY A 208 -3.53 -1.00 11.15
N LEU A 209 -3.51 0.03 10.31
CA LEU A 209 -2.32 0.83 10.00
C LEU A 209 -2.56 2.29 10.42
N PRO A 210 -1.56 2.98 11.01
CA PRO A 210 -1.70 4.37 11.42
C PRO A 210 -1.51 5.31 10.22
N VAL A 211 -2.25 6.42 10.21
CA VAL A 211 -2.25 7.41 9.10
C VAL A 211 -0.81 7.82 8.72
N GLY A 212 -0.56 7.89 7.40
CA GLY A 212 0.78 8.09 6.85
C GLY A 212 1.67 6.85 6.97
N THR A 213 1.11 5.66 6.76
CA THR A 213 1.85 4.39 6.66
C THR A 213 1.24 3.59 5.51
N LEU A 214 2.06 3.15 4.56
CA LEU A 214 1.63 2.35 3.42
C LEU A 214 2.03 0.88 3.63
N LEU A 215 1.16 -0.03 3.23
CA LEU A 215 1.48 -1.46 3.12
C LEU A 215 2.05 -1.73 1.74
N ILE A 216 3.29 -2.19 1.67
CA ILE A 216 3.97 -2.52 0.40
C ILE A 216 3.74 -3.99 0.05
N ALA A 217 4.01 -4.88 0.99
CA ALA A 217 3.84 -6.32 0.80
C ALA A 217 3.45 -7.01 2.11
N ARG A 218 2.89 -8.20 1.97
CA ARG A 218 2.65 -9.14 3.06
C ARG A 218 3.06 -10.51 2.57
N TYR A 219 3.73 -11.25 3.45
CA TYR A 219 4.11 -12.63 3.18
C TYR A 219 3.78 -13.50 4.38
N PHE A 220 3.70 -14.81 4.17
CA PHE A 220 3.58 -15.79 5.25
C PHE A 220 4.48 -16.99 5.00
N ARG A 221 5.48 -17.14 5.88
CA ARG A 221 6.56 -18.13 5.77
C ARG A 221 6.45 -19.12 6.92
N GLU A 222 6.32 -20.40 6.60
CA GLU A 222 6.26 -21.50 7.57
C GLU A 222 7.50 -22.42 7.44
N ASP A 223 8.10 -22.79 8.58
CA ASP A 223 9.11 -23.86 8.66
C ASP A 223 8.69 -24.92 9.70
N ASP A 224 9.50 -25.96 9.91
CA ASP A 224 9.22 -27.03 10.88
C ASP A 224 9.09 -26.57 12.34
N HIS A 225 9.40 -25.31 12.66
CA HIS A 225 9.48 -24.77 14.01
C HIS A 225 8.58 -23.56 14.23
N ASN A 226 8.26 -22.78 13.19
CA ASN A 226 7.63 -21.46 13.29
C ASN A 226 6.61 -21.21 12.17
N CYS A 227 5.64 -20.32 12.44
CA CYS A 227 4.66 -19.83 11.46
C CYS A 227 4.66 -18.29 11.46
N ASN A 228 5.36 -17.65 10.51
CA ASN A 228 5.75 -16.25 10.61
C ASN A 228 5.08 -15.35 9.56
N PRO A 229 4.12 -14.47 9.94
CA PRO A 229 3.66 -13.39 9.07
C PRO A 229 4.70 -12.27 8.98
N VAL A 230 5.00 -11.84 7.75
CA VAL A 230 5.93 -10.74 7.46
C VAL A 230 5.16 -9.59 6.80
N LEU A 231 5.37 -8.36 7.30
CA LEU A 231 4.82 -7.14 6.72
C LEU A 231 5.99 -6.27 6.21
N VAL A 232 5.92 -5.84 4.95
CA VAL A 232 6.78 -4.77 4.43
C VAL A 232 5.93 -3.49 4.38
N LEU A 233 6.34 -2.50 5.16
CA LEU A 233 5.65 -1.22 5.32
C LEU A 233 6.53 -0.08 4.78
N GLN A 234 5.92 1.07 4.52
CA GLN A 234 6.63 2.31 4.18
C GLN A 234 6.06 3.49 4.99
N ASN A 235 6.93 4.30 5.58
CA ASN A 235 6.52 5.54 6.25
C ASN A 235 6.14 6.58 5.18
N LYS A 236 4.95 7.16 5.31
CA LYS A 236 4.39 8.21 4.43
C LYS A 236 3.81 9.35 5.26
N SER A 237 4.47 9.71 6.35
CA SER A 237 3.93 10.65 7.35
C SER A 237 4.61 12.02 7.42
N GLY A 238 5.60 12.28 6.55
CA GLY A 238 6.34 13.53 6.50
C GLY A 238 7.33 13.73 7.65
N LYS A 239 7.52 12.73 8.52
CA LYS A 239 8.47 12.79 9.65
C LYS A 239 9.08 11.44 10.00
N LEU A 240 10.23 11.49 10.68
CA LEU A 240 10.85 10.37 11.38
C LEU A 240 9.87 9.75 12.40
N CYS A 241 9.78 8.42 12.47
CA CYS A 241 8.83 7.72 13.34
C CYS A 241 9.38 6.41 13.91
N ARG A 242 9.01 6.09 15.15
CA ARG A 242 9.05 4.75 15.73
C ARG A 242 7.76 4.02 15.39
N TYR A 243 7.86 2.74 15.08
CA TYR A 243 6.72 1.87 14.80
C TYR A 243 6.70 0.67 15.76
N GLU A 244 5.51 0.30 16.21
CA GLU A 244 5.29 -0.87 17.07
C GLU A 244 4.18 -1.72 16.48
N CYS A 245 4.42 -3.02 16.27
CA CYS A 245 3.44 -3.96 15.73
C CYS A 245 3.16 -5.07 16.72
N LYS A 246 1.87 -5.28 17.03
CA LYS A 246 1.37 -6.48 17.71
C LYS A 246 0.75 -7.41 16.67
N PHE A 247 1.35 -8.58 16.48
CA PHE A 247 0.74 -9.70 15.77
C PHE A 247 -0.02 -10.60 16.74
N ILE A 248 -1.12 -11.16 16.27
CA ILE A 248 -1.97 -12.11 17.00
C ILE A 248 -2.25 -13.29 16.07
N ALA A 249 -1.80 -14.49 16.46
CA ALA A 249 -2.15 -15.73 15.79
C ALA A 249 -3.53 -16.20 16.27
N ARG A 250 -4.42 -16.62 15.38
CA ARG A 250 -5.79 -17.04 15.73
C ARG A 250 -6.18 -18.41 15.15
N ASP A 251 -7.10 -19.11 15.80
CA ASP A 251 -7.73 -20.32 15.26
C ASP A 251 -8.95 -20.02 14.35
N ASP A 252 -9.59 -21.06 13.82
CA ASP A 252 -10.65 -20.99 12.82
C ASP A 252 -11.97 -20.36 13.32
N ASP A 253 -12.22 -20.45 14.63
CA ASP A 253 -13.28 -19.71 15.31
C ASP A 253 -12.88 -18.25 15.63
N GLY A 254 -11.59 -17.91 15.58
CA GLY A 254 -11.03 -16.56 15.78
C GLY A 254 -10.45 -16.32 17.18
N ASN A 255 -10.30 -17.35 18.01
CA ASN A 255 -9.71 -17.21 19.34
C ASN A 255 -8.21 -16.92 19.24
N GLU A 256 -7.67 -16.14 20.18
CA GLU A 256 -6.24 -15.89 20.29
C GLU A 256 -5.49 -17.17 20.68
N LEU A 257 -4.48 -17.55 19.89
CA LEU A 257 -3.56 -18.67 20.16
C LEU A 257 -2.28 -18.17 20.83
N ALA A 258 -1.70 -17.10 20.29
CA ALA A 258 -0.45 -16.50 20.74
C ALA A 258 -0.33 -15.06 20.24
N VAL A 259 0.60 -14.31 20.81
CA VAL A 259 0.92 -12.91 20.49
C VAL A 259 2.42 -12.78 20.20
N SER A 260 2.78 -11.96 19.22
CA SER A 260 4.19 -11.61 18.91
C SER A 260 4.28 -10.09 18.75
N GLU A 261 5.07 -9.43 19.60
CA GLU A 261 5.20 -7.96 19.62
C GLU A 261 6.59 -7.54 19.11
N LYS A 262 6.63 -6.49 18.28
CA LYS A 262 7.82 -6.02 17.56
C LYS A 262 7.88 -4.50 17.52
N THR A 263 9.09 -3.96 17.48
CA THR A 263 9.38 -2.52 17.37
C THR A 263 10.40 -2.31 16.25
N VAL A 264 10.25 -1.23 15.49
CA VAL A 264 11.30 -0.66 14.63
C VAL A 264 11.47 0.79 15.06
N GLU A 265 12.67 1.14 15.50
CA GLU A 265 12.88 2.33 16.33
C GLU A 265 12.93 3.64 15.54
N VAL A 266 13.62 3.63 14.41
CA VAL A 266 13.87 4.83 13.60
C VAL A 266 13.54 4.55 12.15
N VAL A 267 12.43 5.10 11.66
CA VAL A 267 12.01 4.99 10.25
C VAL A 267 11.85 6.40 9.67
N HIS A 268 12.73 6.75 8.72
CA HIS A 268 12.67 7.98 7.93
C HIS A 268 11.38 8.09 7.10
N ASN A 269 11.02 9.29 6.65
CA ASN A 269 9.94 9.41 5.67
C ASN A 269 10.34 8.73 4.35
N ASP A 270 9.38 8.13 3.65
CA ASP A 270 9.57 7.31 2.45
C ASP A 270 10.45 6.05 2.61
N ALA A 271 11.08 5.82 3.76
CA ALA A 271 11.80 4.59 4.05
C ALA A 271 10.84 3.39 4.18
N LYS A 272 11.26 2.24 3.61
CA LYS A 272 10.60 0.95 3.79
C LYS A 272 11.18 0.24 5.02
N PHE A 273 10.36 -0.51 5.74
CA PHE A 273 10.74 -1.26 6.94
C PHE A 273 9.93 -2.54 7.08
N VAL A 274 10.46 -3.49 7.88
CA VAL A 274 9.91 -4.84 8.01
C VAL A 274 9.42 -5.10 9.42
N PHE A 275 8.31 -5.82 9.54
CA PHE A 275 7.91 -6.51 10.76
C PHE A 275 7.74 -8.00 10.51
N GLU A 276 8.47 -8.83 11.26
CA GLU A 276 8.29 -10.28 11.30
C GLU A 276 7.62 -10.68 12.63
N GLY A 277 6.39 -11.18 12.57
CA GLY A 277 5.79 -11.88 13.71
C GLY A 277 6.40 -13.27 13.82
N ARG A 278 6.98 -13.63 14.98
CA ARG A 278 7.48 -14.99 15.23
C ARG A 278 6.59 -15.75 16.18
N PHE A 279 6.22 -16.98 15.81
CA PHE A 279 5.37 -17.87 16.60
C PHE A 279 5.91 -19.31 16.53
N ASP A 280 6.51 -19.80 17.61
CA ASP A 280 6.98 -21.20 17.71
C ASP A 280 5.76 -22.14 17.73
N LYS A 281 5.80 -23.20 16.90
CA LYS A 281 4.76 -24.25 16.84
C LYS A 281 4.56 -24.94 18.21
N LYS A 282 5.55 -24.90 19.11
CA LYS A 282 5.45 -25.33 20.52
C LYS A 282 4.55 -24.42 21.35
N ASP A 283 4.68 -23.10 21.23
CA ASP A 283 3.86 -22.12 21.96
C ASP A 283 2.40 -22.17 21.49
N LEU A 284 2.22 -22.38 20.18
CA LEU A 284 0.94 -22.68 19.54
C LEU A 284 0.38 -24.07 19.89
N LYS A 285 1.11 -24.88 20.69
CA LYS A 285 0.73 -26.23 21.15
C LYS A 285 0.42 -27.21 20.00
N GLY A 286 1.14 -27.07 18.89
CA GLY A 286 0.94 -27.87 17.67
C GLY A 286 -0.29 -27.49 16.84
N LYS A 287 -1.01 -26.41 17.17
CA LYS A 287 -2.03 -25.83 16.28
C LYS A 287 -1.35 -24.94 15.23
N LEU A 288 -1.66 -25.14 13.95
CA LEU A 288 -1.39 -24.14 12.92
C LEU A 288 -2.44 -23.00 13.04
N PRO A 289 -2.05 -21.72 12.98
CA PRO A 289 -3.01 -20.62 12.96
C PRO A 289 -3.83 -20.63 11.65
N SER A 290 -5.10 -20.26 11.75
CA SER A 290 -6.02 -20.19 10.60
C SER A 290 -6.18 -18.77 10.04
N MET A 291 -5.63 -17.78 10.73
CA MET A 291 -5.53 -16.38 10.31
C MET A 291 -4.54 -15.63 11.22
N TYR A 292 -4.08 -14.48 10.74
CA TYR A 292 -3.29 -13.53 11.52
C TYR A 292 -3.96 -12.17 11.58
N GLU A 293 -3.92 -11.56 12.76
CA GLU A 293 -4.32 -10.17 12.97
C GLU A 293 -3.08 -9.34 13.34
N PHE A 294 -3.00 -8.12 12.83
CA PHE A 294 -1.95 -7.17 13.23
C PHE A 294 -2.52 -5.81 13.63
N SER A 295 -1.85 -5.15 14.57
CA SER A 295 -2.12 -3.77 14.96
C SER A 295 -0.80 -3.01 14.99
N VAL A 296 -0.64 -2.06 14.05
CA VAL A 296 0.54 -1.19 13.99
C VAL A 296 0.19 0.15 14.64
N THR A 297 1.03 0.59 15.58
CA THR A 297 1.01 1.94 16.14
C THR A 297 2.28 2.68 15.76
N LYS A 298 2.25 4.02 15.89
CA LYS A 298 3.32 4.92 15.46
C LYS A 298 3.55 5.97 16.52
N ARG A 299 4.81 6.19 16.87
CA ARG A 299 5.27 7.12 17.92
C ARG A 299 6.43 7.97 17.40
N ASP A 300 6.83 8.96 18.18
CA ASP A 300 8.14 9.59 18.02
C ASP A 300 9.23 8.64 18.54
N PRO A 301 10.43 8.57 17.91
CA PRO A 301 11.53 7.73 18.39
C PRO A 301 12.02 8.05 19.80
N TYR A 302 12.53 7.04 20.50
CA TYR A 302 13.24 7.21 21.76
C TYR A 302 14.77 7.24 21.54
N GLU A 303 15.28 6.42 20.61
CA GLU A 303 16.70 6.41 20.24
C GLU A 303 16.98 7.41 19.11
N LYS A 304 18.22 7.90 19.01
CA LYS A 304 18.59 8.91 18.00
C LYS A 304 18.88 8.23 16.66
N ASP A 305 18.36 8.82 15.59
CA ASP A 305 18.69 8.43 14.22
C ASP A 305 20.20 8.49 13.93
N ARG A 306 20.67 7.49 13.17
CA ARG A 306 22.04 7.31 12.68
C ARG A 306 22.08 6.69 11.28
N LEU A 307 21.01 6.84 10.48
CA LEU A 307 20.96 6.26 9.13
C LEU A 307 22.04 6.86 8.21
N ASP A 308 22.22 8.17 8.24
CA ASP A 308 23.23 8.87 7.43
C ASP A 308 24.68 8.66 7.93
N ASP A 309 24.85 8.15 9.16
CA ASP A 309 26.15 7.85 9.77
C ASP A 309 26.67 6.44 9.40
N VAL A 310 25.85 5.60 8.73
CA VAL A 310 26.15 4.17 8.46
C VAL A 310 25.91 3.76 7.01
N ALA A 311 26.93 3.18 6.38
CA ALA A 311 26.80 2.46 5.11
C ALA A 311 26.56 0.96 5.35
N VAL A 312 25.50 0.40 4.76
CA VAL A 312 25.18 -1.04 4.86
C VAL A 312 25.35 -1.73 3.51
N TYR A 313 26.13 -2.80 3.50
CA TYR A 313 26.44 -3.62 2.33
C TYR A 313 25.94 -5.05 2.55
N SER A 314 25.24 -5.63 1.57
CA SER A 314 24.83 -7.04 1.60
C SER A 314 25.25 -7.77 0.34
N LYS A 315 25.77 -8.99 0.50
CA LYS A 315 26.28 -9.84 -0.58
C LYS A 315 25.80 -11.28 -0.38
N THR A 316 25.35 -11.94 -1.45
CA THR A 316 25.01 -13.36 -1.42
C THR A 316 26.25 -14.23 -1.62
N GLU A 317 26.41 -15.25 -0.77
CA GLU A 317 27.49 -16.25 -0.88
C GLU A 317 26.91 -17.66 -0.69
N GLY A 318 26.72 -18.39 -1.80
CA GLY A 318 26.11 -19.72 -1.76
C GLY A 318 24.62 -19.65 -1.40
N ASN A 319 24.25 -20.17 -0.22
CA ASN A 319 22.88 -20.13 0.32
C ASN A 319 22.76 -19.17 1.52
N SER A 320 23.68 -18.20 1.61
CA SER A 320 23.83 -17.30 2.75
C SER A 320 23.92 -15.84 2.29
N VAL A 321 23.59 -14.90 3.17
CA VAL A 321 23.89 -13.48 3.02
C VAL A 321 25.01 -13.09 3.99
N PHE A 322 26.05 -12.45 3.47
CA PHE A 322 27.00 -11.68 4.26
C PHE A 322 26.55 -10.23 4.30
N LEU A 323 26.42 -9.66 5.49
CA LEU A 323 26.01 -8.27 5.71
C LEU A 323 27.07 -7.55 6.54
N ALA A 324 27.53 -6.41 6.04
CA ALA A 324 28.47 -5.52 6.70
C ALA A 324 27.82 -4.15 6.92
N ALA A 325 28.10 -3.52 8.06
CA ALA A 325 27.73 -2.14 8.33
C ALA A 325 28.97 -1.36 8.77
N GLU A 326 29.31 -0.33 8.01
CA GLU A 326 30.40 0.59 8.30
C GLU A 326 29.86 1.82 9.03
N ASN A 327 30.31 2.03 10.26
CA ASN A 327 29.93 3.14 11.12
C ASN A 327 30.98 4.26 11.03
N THR A 328 30.59 5.39 10.46
CA THR A 328 31.50 6.53 10.22
C THR A 328 31.57 7.54 11.36
N CYS A 329 30.69 7.43 12.37
CA CYS A 329 30.55 8.42 13.44
C CYS A 329 31.34 8.09 14.72
N ASP A 330 31.36 9.03 15.68
CA ASP A 330 32.03 8.90 16.98
C ASP A 330 31.15 8.26 18.08
N LYS A 331 30.09 7.54 17.69
CA LYS A 331 29.15 6.83 18.58
C LYS A 331 29.06 5.36 18.21
N LYS A 332 28.63 4.54 19.16
CA LYS A 332 28.15 3.17 18.88
C LYS A 332 26.84 3.28 18.11
N VAL A 333 26.68 2.48 17.06
CA VAL A 333 25.43 2.46 16.28
C VAL A 333 24.89 1.04 16.23
N LYS A 334 23.61 0.88 16.56
CA LYS A 334 22.87 -0.37 16.37
C LYS A 334 22.21 -0.33 15.01
N VAL A 335 22.34 -1.41 14.25
CA VAL A 335 21.74 -1.57 12.92
C VAL A 335 20.82 -2.77 12.98
N ASP A 336 19.51 -2.56 12.80
CA ASP A 336 18.55 -3.64 12.65
C ASP A 336 18.29 -3.85 11.17
N ALA A 337 18.82 -4.94 10.61
CA ALA A 337 18.61 -5.32 9.23
C ALA A 337 17.71 -6.56 9.13
N PHE A 338 16.70 -6.51 8.27
CA PHE A 338 15.92 -7.67 7.83
C PHE A 338 16.34 -8.01 6.40
N VAL A 339 16.76 -9.26 6.19
CA VAL A 339 16.98 -9.82 4.84
C VAL A 339 15.84 -10.77 4.54
N LEU A 340 15.09 -10.46 3.47
CA LEU A 340 14.05 -11.30 2.91
C LEU A 340 14.62 -12.07 1.72
N PHE A 341 14.39 -13.37 1.67
CA PHE A 341 14.90 -14.28 0.65
C PHE A 341 13.73 -14.79 -0.20
N PHE A 342 13.85 -14.72 -1.52
CA PHE A 342 12.78 -15.04 -2.46
C PHE A 342 13.18 -16.14 -3.43
N ASP A 343 12.23 -16.98 -3.84
CA ASP A 343 12.36 -17.77 -5.07
C ASP A 343 11.34 -17.22 -6.09
N GLY A 344 11.82 -16.37 -7.01
CA GLY A 344 11.00 -15.58 -7.91
C GLY A 344 10.18 -14.50 -7.19
N ASN A 345 8.96 -14.88 -6.77
CA ASN A 345 7.98 -14.01 -6.10
C ASN A 345 7.57 -14.50 -4.70
N GLU A 346 7.84 -15.76 -4.36
CA GLU A 346 7.45 -16.35 -3.06
C GLU A 346 8.53 -16.06 -2.02
N LEU A 347 8.14 -15.60 -0.82
CA LEU A 347 9.08 -15.40 0.28
C LEU A 347 9.42 -16.75 0.93
N VAL A 348 10.61 -17.26 0.65
CA VAL A 348 11.08 -18.53 1.22
C VAL A 348 11.68 -18.37 2.61
N ASP A 349 12.29 -17.22 2.93
CA ASP A 349 12.93 -17.01 4.22
C ASP A 349 13.00 -15.53 4.66
N CYS A 350 13.11 -15.30 5.96
CA CYS A 350 13.19 -13.96 6.55
C CYS A 350 14.07 -13.98 7.80
N ILE A 351 15.18 -13.23 7.78
CA ILE A 351 16.17 -13.23 8.86
C ILE A 351 16.43 -11.79 9.34
N TRP A 352 16.20 -11.55 10.63
CA TRP A 352 16.70 -10.37 11.32
C TRP A 352 18.17 -10.58 11.70
N LEU A 353 19.03 -9.67 11.24
CA LEU A 353 20.47 -9.65 11.42
C LEU A 353 20.88 -8.32 12.07
N ILE A 354 21.80 -8.39 13.03
CA ILE A 354 22.45 -7.23 13.65
C ILE A 354 23.94 -7.35 13.34
N PRO A 355 24.49 -6.59 12.37
CA PRO A 355 25.94 -6.53 12.17
C PRO A 355 26.58 -5.88 13.40
N GLY A 356 27.65 -6.48 13.91
CA GLY A 356 28.25 -6.07 15.17
C GLY A 356 29.75 -6.29 15.23
N SER A 357 30.39 -5.54 16.13
CA SER A 357 31.83 -5.63 16.38
C SER A 357 32.09 -6.51 17.61
N ASN A 358 32.97 -7.50 17.52
CA ASN A 358 33.47 -8.29 18.66
C ASN A 358 32.36 -8.89 19.57
N SER A 359 31.32 -9.50 18.98
CA SER A 359 30.14 -10.07 19.65
C SER A 359 29.17 -9.09 20.35
N ASN A 360 29.40 -7.78 20.24
CA ASN A 360 28.41 -6.77 20.63
C ASN A 360 27.26 -6.68 19.61
N VAL A 361 26.06 -6.31 20.05
CA VAL A 361 24.88 -6.03 19.20
C VAL A 361 24.88 -4.59 18.63
N TYR A 362 26.07 -4.06 18.37
CA TYR A 362 26.30 -2.72 17.81
C TYR A 362 27.65 -2.68 17.08
N VAL A 363 27.78 -1.72 16.18
CA VAL A 363 29.03 -1.37 15.49
C VAL A 363 29.76 -0.31 16.31
N GLU A 364 31.03 -0.53 16.62
CA GLU A 364 31.87 0.43 17.34
C GLU A 364 32.18 1.67 16.46
N PRO A 365 32.51 2.84 17.04
CA PRO A 365 32.90 4.04 16.29
C PRO A 365 34.01 3.79 15.27
N ALA A 366 33.92 4.42 14.09
CA ALA A 366 34.91 4.32 13.01
C ALA A 366 35.32 2.86 12.68
N SER A 367 34.35 1.95 12.59
CA SER A 367 34.59 0.51 12.39
C SER A 367 33.52 -0.16 11.54
N VAL A 368 33.81 -1.39 11.10
CA VAL A 368 32.86 -2.25 10.37
C VAL A 368 32.40 -3.39 11.27
N GLY A 369 31.09 -3.52 11.45
CA GLY A 369 30.45 -4.70 12.04
C GLY A 369 30.00 -5.64 10.94
N THR A 370 30.06 -6.96 11.17
CA THR A 370 29.73 -7.96 10.15
C THR A 370 28.91 -9.10 10.73
N VAL A 371 28.05 -9.69 9.91
CA VAL A 371 27.24 -10.86 10.27
C VAL A 371 26.90 -11.67 9.01
N THR A 372 26.84 -12.99 9.15
CA THR A 372 26.34 -13.90 8.10
C THR A 372 25.02 -14.50 8.55
N GLY A 373 24.03 -14.54 7.66
CA GLY A 373 22.78 -15.27 7.84
C GLY A 373 22.63 -16.35 6.78
N ASP A 374 22.43 -17.60 7.18
CA ASP A 374 22.18 -18.73 6.29
C ASP A 374 20.67 -18.88 6.04
N ALA A 375 20.23 -18.93 4.79
CA ALA A 375 18.85 -19.25 4.45
C ALA A 375 18.65 -20.78 4.48
N TYR A 376 17.50 -21.23 4.99
CA TYR A 376 17.16 -22.66 5.06
C TYR A 376 16.79 -23.24 3.68
N TYR A 377 16.22 -22.42 2.81
CA TYR A 377 15.68 -22.82 1.51
C TYR A 377 16.46 -22.22 0.34
N LYS A 378 16.24 -22.75 -0.86
CA LYS A 378 16.70 -22.17 -2.12
C LYS A 378 16.08 -20.78 -2.33
N PHE A 379 16.88 -19.81 -2.78
CA PHE A 379 16.43 -18.49 -3.24
C PHE A 379 17.14 -18.07 -4.55
N ASP A 380 16.62 -17.05 -5.22
CA ASP A 380 17.23 -16.38 -6.39
C ASP A 380 17.50 -14.88 -6.15
N ARG A 381 16.73 -14.21 -5.30
CA ARG A 381 16.89 -12.80 -4.91
C ARG A 381 16.86 -12.62 -3.39
N ILE A 382 17.55 -11.58 -2.92
CA ILE A 382 17.36 -11.04 -1.57
C ILE A 382 16.88 -9.59 -1.63
N GLU A 383 16.15 -9.15 -0.59
CA GLU A 383 15.85 -7.75 -0.34
C GLU A 383 16.29 -7.40 1.09
N THR A 384 17.18 -6.41 1.23
CA THR A 384 17.73 -5.95 2.51
C THR A 384 17.04 -4.66 2.94
N TYR A 385 16.41 -4.68 4.11
CA TYR A 385 15.74 -3.54 4.73
C TYR A 385 16.41 -3.24 6.06
N TYR A 386 16.88 -2.01 6.31
CA TYR A 386 17.59 -1.70 7.56
C TYR A 386 17.19 -0.36 8.18
N THR A 387 17.43 -0.25 9.48
CA THR A 387 17.37 1.00 10.26
C THR A 387 18.59 1.09 11.16
N ALA A 388 19.12 2.30 11.39
CA ALA A 388 20.33 2.52 12.19
C ALA A 388 20.14 3.66 13.19
N TYR A 389 20.57 3.45 14.44
CA TYR A 389 20.34 4.39 15.54
C TYR A 389 21.40 4.30 16.65
N GLU A 390 21.57 5.39 17.41
CA GLU A 390 22.61 5.54 18.43
C GLU A 390 22.40 4.54 19.57
N ALA A 391 23.29 3.55 19.68
CA ALA A 391 23.13 2.44 20.61
C ALA A 391 23.25 2.93 22.05
N VAL A 392 22.16 2.84 22.80
CA VAL A 392 22.15 3.16 24.23
C VAL A 392 22.87 2.07 25.01
N ASP A 393 23.94 2.42 25.73
CA ASP A 393 24.59 1.52 26.70
C ASP A 393 23.57 1.15 27.81
N GLY A 394 22.98 -0.04 27.67
CA GLY A 394 21.94 -0.53 28.57
C GLY A 394 22.44 -0.69 30.00
N LYS A 395 21.67 -0.15 30.95
CA LYS A 395 21.69 -0.67 32.32
C LYS A 395 20.81 -1.90 32.38
N GLU A 396 21.42 -3.04 32.73
CA GLU A 396 20.73 -4.26 33.16
C GLU A 396 19.87 -4.03 34.42
#